data_AF-A0A3D0S125-F1
#
_entry.id   AF-A0A3D0S125-F1
#
_cell.length_a   1.000
_cell.length_b   1.000
_cell.length_c   1.000
_cell.angle_alpha   90.00
_cell.angle_beta   90.00
_cell.angle_gamma   90.00
#
_symmetry.space_group_name_H-M   'P 1'
#
loop_
_entity.id
_entity.type
_entity.pdbx_description
1 polymer ?
#
loop_
_entity_poly.entity_id
_entity_poly.type
_entity_poly.pdbx_seq_one_letter_code
_entity_poly.pdbx_strand_id
1 'polypeptide(L)'
;MARYTGPMTKKSRRLGVDLVGGDAAYERRPYPPGQHGRGRIKESEYLLQLREKQKARYTYGVLEKQFHNYYTEASRRPGKTGDNLLQLLECRLDNVVYR
;
A
#
# COMPACT_ATOMS: atom_id res chain seq x y z
N MET A 1 2.36 8.82 17.89
CA MET A 1 1.71 8.19 16.72
C MET A 1 2.36 6.84 16.46
N ALA A 2 1.56 5.78 16.30
CA ALA A 2 2.10 4.47 15.92
C ALA A 2 2.45 4.45 14.43
N ARG A 3 3.54 3.77 14.06
CA ARG A 3 3.98 3.56 12.67
C ARG A 3 4.41 2.11 12.47
N TYR A 4 4.34 1.61 11.24
CA TYR A 4 4.87 0.29 10.93
C TYR A 4 6.40 0.35 10.86
N THR A 5 7.08 -0.38 11.73
CA THR A 5 8.55 -0.49 11.78
C THR A 5 9.06 -1.87 11.37
N GLY A 6 8.18 -2.72 10.85
CA GLY A 6 8.53 -4.08 10.45
C GLY A 6 9.19 -4.17 9.07
N PRO A 7 9.54 -5.40 8.62
CA PRO A 7 10.24 -5.60 7.35
C PRO A 7 9.41 -5.16 6.13
N MET A 8 9.85 -4.13 5.41
CA MET A 8 9.15 -3.57 4.24
C MET A 8 9.20 -4.48 3.01
N THR A 9 10.35 -5.09 2.71
CA THR A 9 10.50 -6.08 1.62
C THR A 9 9.49 -7.22 1.74
N LYS A 10 9.14 -7.63 2.97
CA LYS A 10 8.12 -8.66 3.21
C LYS A 10 6.74 -8.23 2.71
N LYS A 11 6.41 -6.94 2.82
CA LYS A 11 5.16 -6.36 2.30
C LYS A 11 5.21 -6.23 0.78
N SER A 12 6.30 -5.71 0.22
CA SER A 12 6.51 -5.63 -1.24
C SER A 12 6.32 -7.00 -1.89
N ARG A 13 6.99 -8.04 -1.35
CA ARG A 13 6.88 -9.43 -1.83
C ARG A 13 5.47 -10.02 -1.71
N ARG A 14 4.74 -9.71 -0.63
CA ARG A 14 3.34 -10.19 -0.46
C ARG A 14 2.41 -9.50 -1.45
N LEU A 15 2.62 -8.22 -1.71
CA LEU A 15 1.77 -7.42 -2.60
C LEU A 15 2.16 -7.55 -4.08
N GLY A 16 3.34 -8.09 -4.37
CA GLY A 16 3.82 -8.32 -5.73
C GLY A 16 4.18 -7.03 -6.46
N VAL A 17 4.52 -5.97 -5.71
CA VAL A 17 4.96 -4.67 -6.24
C VAL A 17 6.08 -4.18 -5.35
N ASP A 18 7.10 -3.57 -5.94
CA ASP A 18 8.15 -2.89 -5.16
C ASP A 18 7.61 -1.58 -4.59
N LEU A 19 7.53 -1.49 -3.27
CA LEU A 19 7.02 -0.33 -2.55
C LEU A 19 8.12 0.69 -2.20
N VAL A 20 9.38 0.25 -2.15
CA VAL A 20 10.52 1.09 -1.72
C VAL A 20 11.25 1.63 -2.95
N GLY A 21 11.30 0.84 -4.03
CA GLY A 21 12.01 1.20 -5.26
C GLY A 21 13.49 0.80 -5.17
N GLY A 22 13.87 -0.22 -5.94
CA GLY A 22 15.25 -0.70 -6.01
C GLY A 22 15.61 -1.72 -4.93
N ASP A 23 14.62 -2.46 -4.40
CA ASP A 23 14.87 -3.49 -3.39
C ASP A 23 15.42 -4.78 -4.04
N ALA A 24 16.74 -4.96 -4.00
CA ALA A 24 17.41 -6.16 -4.52
C ALA A 24 16.89 -7.48 -3.90
N ALA A 25 16.40 -7.43 -2.65
CA ALA A 25 15.84 -8.62 -2.00
C ALA A 25 14.41 -8.94 -2.52
N TYR A 26 13.68 -7.95 -3.03
CA TYR A 26 12.45 -8.15 -3.77
C TYR A 26 12.74 -8.83 -5.12
N GLU A 27 13.69 -8.31 -5.90
CA GLU A 27 14.07 -8.87 -7.20
C GLU A 27 14.58 -10.32 -7.09
N ARG A 28 15.39 -10.60 -6.06
CA ARG A 28 15.87 -11.97 -5.80
C ARG A 28 14.76 -12.95 -5.45
N ARG A 29 13.66 -12.48 -4.85
CA ARG A 29 12.56 -13.34 -4.35
C ARG A 29 11.20 -12.69 -4.64
N PRO A 30 10.74 -12.64 -5.90
CA PRO A 30 9.53 -11.91 -6.30
C PRO A 30 8.22 -12.63 -5.90
N TYR A 31 8.30 -13.77 -5.20
CA TYR A 31 7.15 -14.53 -4.72
C TYR A 31 6.79 -14.15 -3.26
N PRO A 32 5.51 -14.30 -2.86
CA PRO A 32 5.03 -14.04 -1.51
C PRO A 32 5.87 -14.70 -0.40
N PRO A 33 5.95 -14.08 0.79
CA PRO A 33 6.69 -14.64 1.91
C PRO A 33 5.95 -15.82 2.58
N GLY A 34 6.71 -16.69 3.26
CA GLY A 34 6.21 -17.84 4.01
C GLY A 34 6.41 -19.18 3.31
N GLN A 35 6.24 -20.29 4.04
CA GLN A 35 6.44 -21.66 3.52
C GLN A 35 5.56 -21.96 2.30
N HIS A 36 4.30 -21.52 2.32
CA HIS A 36 3.35 -21.67 1.22
C HIS A 36 3.35 -20.50 0.24
N GLY A 37 4.36 -19.62 0.28
CA GLY A 37 4.42 -18.41 -0.56
C GLY A 37 4.49 -18.69 -2.07
N ARG A 38 4.83 -19.92 -2.46
CA ARG A 38 4.85 -20.40 -3.85
C ARG A 38 3.56 -21.13 -4.29
N GLY A 39 2.63 -21.35 -3.36
CA GLY A 39 1.34 -21.95 -3.68
C GLY A 39 0.52 -21.05 -4.59
N ARG A 40 -0.29 -21.66 -5.46
CA ARG A 40 -1.28 -20.92 -6.25
C ARG A 40 -2.37 -20.39 -5.31
N ILE A 41 -2.67 -19.10 -5.43
CA ILE A 41 -3.74 -18.46 -4.66
C ILE A 41 -4.90 -18.21 -5.63
N LYS A 42 -6.12 -18.58 -5.22
CA LYS A 42 -7.32 -18.24 -5.97
C LYS A 42 -7.58 -16.73 -5.84
N GLU A 43 -7.72 -16.06 -6.98
CA GLU A 43 -8.07 -14.64 -7.00
C GLU A 43 -9.56 -14.47 -6.69
N SER A 44 -9.86 -13.52 -5.81
CA SER A 44 -11.22 -13.08 -5.52
C SER A 44 -11.26 -11.56 -5.62
N GLU A 45 -12.43 -11.01 -5.94
CA GLU A 45 -12.60 -9.56 -6.08
C GLU A 45 -12.20 -8.83 -4.79
N TYR A 46 -12.63 -9.35 -3.64
CA TYR A 46 -12.23 -8.83 -2.33
C TYR A 46 -10.71 -8.84 -2.14
N LEU A 47 -10.01 -9.91 -2.54
CA LEU A 47 -8.56 -10.01 -2.44
C LEU A 47 -7.89 -8.93 -3.31
N LEU A 48 -8.38 -8.69 -4.52
CA LEU A 48 -7.85 -7.67 -5.42
C LEU A 48 -8.00 -6.28 -4.80
N GLN A 49 -9.21 -5.91 -4.38
CA GLN A 49 -9.49 -4.62 -3.74
C GLN A 49 -8.68 -4.43 -2.45
N LEU A 50 -8.57 -5.47 -1.62
CA LEU A 50 -7.78 -5.45 -0.40
C LEU A 50 -6.30 -5.21 -0.72
N ARG A 51 -5.75 -5.87 -1.73
CA ARG A 51 -4.35 -5.68 -2.14
C ARG A 51 -4.09 -4.25 -2.60
N GLU A 52 -4.96 -3.66 -3.41
CA GLU A 52 -4.80 -2.27 -3.86
C GLU A 52 -4.80 -1.28 -2.69
N LYS A 53 -5.75 -1.43 -1.76
CA LYS A 53 -5.75 -0.63 -0.52
C LYS A 53 -4.45 -0.79 0.26
N GLN A 54 -3.99 -2.03 0.44
CA GLN A 54 -2.77 -2.30 1.20
C GLN A 54 -1.53 -1.74 0.50
N LYS A 55 -1.43 -1.78 -0.84
CA LYS A 55 -0.34 -1.14 -1.60
C LYS A 55 -0.25 0.34 -1.25
N ALA A 56 -1.32 1.10 -1.48
CA ALA A 56 -1.35 2.53 -1.18
C ALA A 56 -1.00 2.81 0.29
N ARG A 57 -1.60 2.06 1.22
CA ARG A 57 -1.36 2.24 2.66
C ARG A 57 0.11 2.09 3.05
N TYR A 58 0.79 1.07 2.54
CA TYR A 58 2.21 0.85 2.85
C TYR A 58 3.14 1.79 2.11
N THR A 59 2.82 2.18 0.86
CA THR A 59 3.60 3.18 0.11
C THR A 59 3.65 4.50 0.85
N TYR A 60 2.49 5.01 1.27
CA TYR A 60 2.42 6.28 2.01
C TYR A 60 2.68 6.12 3.52
N GLY A 61 2.93 4.91 4.03
CA GLY A 61 3.25 4.68 5.44
C GLY A 61 2.14 5.01 6.44
N VAL A 62 0.86 5.05 6.03
CA VAL A 62 -0.27 5.39 6.90
C VAL A 62 -0.88 4.19 7.61
N LEU A 63 -1.49 4.42 8.78
CA LEU A 63 -2.29 3.41 9.46
C LEU A 63 -3.69 3.28 8.85
N GLU A 64 -4.32 2.14 9.05
CA GLU A 64 -5.63 1.81 8.48
C GLU A 64 -6.72 2.83 8.86
N LYS A 65 -6.78 3.24 10.13
CA LYS A 65 -7.74 4.25 10.60
C LYS A 65 -7.53 5.61 9.93
N GLN A 66 -6.28 6.02 9.76
CA GLN A 66 -5.96 7.29 9.11
C GLN A 66 -6.26 7.24 7.60
N PHE A 67 -5.94 6.12 6.94
CA PHE A 67 -6.29 5.89 5.54
C PHE A 67 -7.80 5.92 5.33
N HIS A 68 -8.57 5.27 6.22
CA HIS A 68 -10.03 5.30 6.17
C HIS A 68 -10.57 6.73 6.30
N ASN A 69 -10.01 7.53 7.21
CA ASN A 69 -10.40 8.94 7.35
C ASN A 69 -10.14 9.74 6.06
N TYR A 70 -8.99 9.56 5.41
CA TYR A 70 -8.72 10.19 4.11
C TYR A 70 -9.68 9.74 3.03
N TYR A 71 -10.06 8.47 3.01
CA TYR A 71 -11.08 7.98 2.08
C TYR A 71 -12.44 8.64 2.32
N THR A 72 -12.89 8.73 3.58
CA THR A 72 -14.15 9.40 3.92
C THR A 72 -14.14 10.90 3.57
N GLU A 73 -12.97 11.53 3.66
CA GLU A 73 -12.80 12.92 3.24
C GLU A 73 -12.82 13.03 1.70
N ALA A 74 -12.08 12.16 1.01
CA ALA A 74 -12.04 12.10 -0.45
C ALA A 74 -13.42 11.88 -1.07
N SER A 75 -14.24 11.04 -0.44
CA SER A 75 -15.61 10.75 -0.90
C SER A 75 -16.60 11.89 -0.66
N ARG A 76 -16.28 12.82 0.24
CA ARG A 76 -17.10 14.02 0.50
C ARG A 76 -16.76 15.15 -0.46
N ARG A 77 -15.54 15.18 -0.99
CA ARG A 77 -15.09 16.20 -1.94
C ARG A 77 -15.75 15.97 -3.31
N PRO A 78 -16.10 17.04 -4.04
CA PRO A 78 -16.61 16.92 -5.40
C PRO A 78 -15.55 16.31 -6.33
N GLY A 79 -16.00 15.66 -7.41
CA GLY A 79 -15.12 15.03 -8.40
C GLY A 79 -14.95 13.52 -8.19
N LYS A 80 -13.91 12.95 -8.80
CA LYS A 80 -13.63 11.51 -8.73
C LYS A 80 -12.95 11.16 -7.40
N THR A 81 -13.58 10.29 -6.61
CA THR A 81 -13.08 9.89 -5.28
C THR A 81 -11.66 9.35 -5.28
N GLY A 82 -11.28 8.59 -6.33
CA GLY A 82 -9.93 8.04 -6.46
C GLY A 82 -8.85 9.12 -6.61
N ASP A 83 -9.12 10.12 -7.45
CA ASP A 83 -8.21 11.24 -7.69
C ASP A 83 -8.08 12.10 -6.43
N ASN A 84 -9.20 12.37 -5.75
CA ASN A 84 -9.23 13.10 -4.49
C ASN A 84 -8.44 12.37 -3.39
N LEU A 85 -8.54 11.04 -3.31
CA LEU A 85 -7.79 10.24 -2.33
C LEU A 85 -6.29 10.30 -2.60
N LEU A 86 -5.87 10.18 -3.86
CA LEU A 86 -4.46 10.26 -4.23
C LEU A 86 -3.89 11.66 -3.95
N GLN A 87 -4.63 12.72 -4.28
CA GLN A 87 -4.24 14.09 -3.94
C GLN A 87 -4.06 14.28 -2.43
N LEU A 88 -5.01 13.79 -1.61
CA LEU A 88 -4.91 13.86 -0.15
C LEU A 88 -3.68 13.13 0.40
N LEU A 89 -3.32 11.98 -0.17
CA LEU A 89 -2.14 11.23 0.22
C LEU A 89 -0.85 11.92 -0.22
N GLU A 90 -0.83 12.52 -1.41
CA GLU A 90 0.31 13.22 -1.98
C GLU A 90 0.61 14.56 -1.27
N CYS A 91 -0.41 15.25 -0.76
CA CYS A 91 -0.28 16.51 -0.01
C CYS A 91 0.30 16.35 1.40
N ARG A 92 0.57 15.13 1.87
CA ARG A 92 1.12 14.92 3.21
C ARG A 92 2.56 15.40 3.31
N LEU A 93 2.89 16.10 4.38
CA LEU A 93 4.21 16.72 4.58
C LEU A 93 5.37 15.72 4.45
N ASP A 94 5.23 14.51 5.01
CA ASP A 94 6.24 13.46 4.90
C ASP A 94 6.46 12.99 3.46
N ASN A 95 5.40 12.95 2.66
CA ASN A 95 5.48 12.59 1.24
C ASN A 95 6.03 13.73 0.38
N VAL A 96 5.66 14.98 0.67
CA VAL A 96 6.17 16.18 -0.02
C VAL A 96 7.68 16.35 0.18
N VAL A 97 8.21 15.97 1.34
CA VAL A 97 9.66 16.03 1.62
C VAL A 97 10.42 14.87 0.96
N TYR A 98 9.76 13.73 0.73
CA TYR A 98 10.36 12.55 0.09
C TYR A 98 10.45 12.68 -1.44
N ARG A 99 9.45 13.32 -2.07
CA ARG A 99 9.43 13.62 -3.51
C ARG A 99 10.54 14.58 -3.92
#